data_AF-A0A381NGF8-F1
#
_entry.id   AF-A0A381NGF8-F1
#
_cell.length_a   1.000
_cell.length_b   1.000
_cell.length_c   1.000
_cell.angle_alpha   90.00
_cell.angle_beta   90.00
_cell.angle_gamma   90.00
#
_symmetry.space_group_name_H-M   'P 1'
#
loop_
_entity.id
_entity.type
_entity.pdbx_description
1 polymer ?
#
loop_
_entity_poly.entity_id
_entity_poly.type
_entity_poly.pdbx_seq_one_letter_code
_entity_poly.pdbx_strand_id
1 'polypeptide(L)' 'VALDVSTMNDHDRRVYDSILGLQCDADNPTPLVRLNRVIPFKHTQVYAKLEWFNPFGAVKDRVAANLLAD' A
#
# COMPACT_ATOMS: atom_id res chain seq x y z
N VAL A 1 -21.34 19.87 5.74
CA VAL A 1 -21.42 18.54 5.12
C VAL A 1 -20.01 18.01 5.08
N ALA A 2 -19.62 17.18 6.05
CA ALA A 2 -18.31 16.54 6.01
C ALA A 2 -18.38 15.57 4.82
N LEU A 3 -17.64 15.87 3.76
CA LEU A 3 -17.50 14.95 2.65
C LEU A 3 -16.78 13.73 3.20
N ASP A 4 -17.48 12.62 3.23
CA ASP A 4 -16.93 11.33 3.59
C ASP A 4 -15.85 10.96 2.57
N VAL A 5 -14.59 11.15 2.92
CA VAL A 5 -13.42 10.86 2.07
C VAL A 5 -13.42 9.39 1.62
N SER A 6 -14.09 8.49 2.35
CA SER A 6 -14.24 7.08 1.93
C SER A 6 -15.05 6.90 0.64
N THR A 7 -15.84 7.90 0.24
CA THR A 7 -16.63 7.87 -1.01
C THR A 7 -15.84 8.21 -2.28
N MET A 8 -14.56 8.58 -2.18
CA MET A 8 -13.78 9.06 -3.33
C MET A 8 -12.85 8.02 -3.99
N ASN A 9 -12.52 6.92 -3.31
CA ASN A 9 -11.57 5.93 -3.84
C ASN A 9 -12.25 4.57 -4.05
N ASP A 10 -12.26 4.08 -5.30
CA ASP A 10 -12.76 2.76 -5.65
C ASP A 10 -11.59 1.80 -5.85
N HIS A 11 -11.19 1.11 -4.78
CA HIS A 11 -10.06 0.17 -4.80
C HIS A 11 -10.34 -1.08 -5.66
N ASP A 12 -11.60 -1.48 -5.80
CA ASP A 12 -12.01 -2.63 -6.61
C ASP A 12 -11.87 -2.32 -8.10
N ARG A 13 -12.34 -1.14 -8.54
CA ARG A 13 -12.19 -0.69 -9.93
C ARG A 13 -10.83 -0.06 -10.22
N ARG A 14 -10.04 0.23 -9.18
CA ARG A 14 -8.76 0.95 -9.26
C ARG A 14 -8.90 2.34 -9.90
N VAL A 15 -9.95 3.06 -9.54
CA VAL A 15 -10.23 4.43 -10.04
C VAL A 15 -10.11 5.41 -8.87
N TYR A 16 -9.35 6.49 -9.08
CA TYR A 16 -8.99 7.46 -8.04
C TYR A 16 -8.97 8.87 -8.63
N ASP A 17 -9.49 9.85 -7.88
CA ASP A 17 -9.51 11.26 -8.28
C ASP A 17 -8.17 11.99 -8.03
N SER A 18 -7.29 11.39 -7.22
CA SER A 18 -5.99 11.96 -6.85
C SER A 18 -4.94 10.87 -6.74
N ILE A 19 -3.67 11.22 -7.02
CA ILE A 19 -2.50 10.36 -6.77
C ILE A 19 -2.39 9.95 -5.29
N LEU A 20 -2.88 10.80 -4.37
CA LEU A 20 -2.90 10.47 -2.95
C LEU A 20 -3.89 9.34 -2.63
N GLY A 21 -4.94 9.17 -3.44
CA GLY A 21 -5.88 8.05 -3.31
C GLY A 21 -5.26 6.68 -3.62
N LEU A 22 -4.14 6.65 -4.33
CA LEU A 22 -3.37 5.43 -4.58
C LEU A 22 -2.52 4.99 -3.37
N GLN A 23 -2.44 5.79 -2.30
CA GLN A 23 -1.73 5.41 -1.09
C GLN A 23 -2.29 4.10 -0.53
N CYS A 24 -1.41 3.12 -0.33
CA CYS A 24 -1.80 1.85 0.26
C CYS A 24 -1.97 1.98 1.78
N ASP A 25 -2.97 1.30 2.30
CA ASP A 25 -3.29 1.22 3.73
C ASP A 25 -3.69 -0.22 4.13
N ALA A 26 -4.45 -0.38 5.21
CA ALA A 26 -4.89 -1.71 5.65
C ALA A 26 -5.99 -2.30 4.75
N ASP A 27 -6.85 -1.46 4.16
CA ASP A 27 -8.00 -1.87 3.34
C ASP A 27 -7.61 -2.07 1.86
N ASN A 28 -6.58 -1.36 1.40
CA ASN A 28 -5.92 -1.58 0.10
C ASN A 28 -4.40 -1.74 0.30
N PRO A 29 -3.93 -2.91 0.77
CA PRO A 29 -2.54 -3.10 1.15
C PRO A 29 -1.59 -3.30 -0.02
N THR A 30 -0.32 -2.95 0.19
CA THR A 30 0.76 -3.35 -0.72
C THR A 30 0.82 -4.87 -0.87
N PRO A 31 1.18 -5.42 -2.06
CA PRO A 31 1.20 -6.86 -2.24
C PRO A 31 2.19 -7.57 -1.29
N LEU A 32 1.82 -8.78 -0.87
CA LEU A 32 2.70 -9.68 -0.13
C LEU A 32 2.98 -10.91 -1.01
N VAL A 33 4.24 -11.12 -1.40
CA VAL A 33 4.63 -12.14 -2.39
C VAL A 33 5.58 -13.17 -1.79
N ARG A 34 5.25 -14.45 -1.94
CA ARG A 34 6.10 -15.56 -1.48
C ARG A 34 7.38 -15.64 -2.30
N LEU A 35 8.52 -15.71 -1.62
CA LEU A 35 9.83 -15.87 -2.26
C LEU A 35 10.16 -17.36 -2.41
N ASN A 36 10.21 -17.85 -3.66
CA ASN A 36 10.31 -19.28 -3.95
C ASN A 36 11.74 -19.80 -4.23
N ARG A 37 12.63 -18.94 -4.76
CA ARG A 37 13.91 -19.41 -5.35
C ARG A 37 15.17 -18.86 -4.68
N VAL A 38 15.08 -17.72 -3.99
CA VAL A 38 16.25 -17.01 -3.44
C VAL A 38 16.48 -17.27 -1.95
N ILE A 39 15.62 -18.07 -1.33
CA ILE A 39 15.59 -18.26 0.12
C ILE A 39 16.23 -19.61 0.49
N PRO A 40 17.28 -19.64 1.34
CA PRO A 40 17.99 -20.88 1.68
C PRO A 40 17.30 -21.71 2.77
N PHE A 41 16.21 -21.21 3.37
CA PHE A 41 15.54 -21.84 4.51
C PHE A 41 14.65 -23.00 4.08
N LYS A 42 14.75 -24.14 4.79
CA LYS A 42 13.97 -25.36 4.51
C LYS A 42 12.60 -25.39 5.19
N HIS A 43 12.47 -24.74 6.34
CA HIS A 43 11.26 -24.80 7.18
C HIS A 43 10.64 -23.43 7.45
N THR A 44 11.12 -22.39 6.76
CA THR A 44 10.66 -21.01 6.94
C THR A 44 10.09 -20.49 5.64
N GLN A 45 8.88 -19.94 5.69
CA GLN A 45 8.28 -19.24 4.57
C GLN A 45 8.64 -17.76 4.65
N VAL A 46 9.22 -17.22 3.58
CA VAL A 46 9.58 -15.81 3.50
C VAL A 46 8.72 -15.12 2.45
N TYR A 47 8.19 -13.97 2.82
CA TYR A 47 7.37 -13.14 1.96
C TYR A 47 7.99 -11.75 1.84
N ALA A 48 7.97 -11.19 0.63
CA ALA A 48 8.30 -9.81 0.38
C ALA A 48 7.03 -8.96 0.42
N LYS A 49 7.02 -7.93 1.27
CA LYS A 49 6.01 -6.87 1.26
C LYS A 49 6.47 -5.77 0.31
N LEU A 50 5.75 -5.59 -0.79
CA LEU A 50 6.22 -4.81 -1.94
C LEU A 50 5.89 -3.32 -1.77
N GLU A 51 6.64 -2.64 -0.92
CA GLU A 51 6.41 -1.23 -0.56
C GLU A 51 6.63 -0.23 -1.69
N TRP A 52 7.17 -0.66 -2.83
CA TRP A 52 7.24 0.17 -4.02
C TRP A 52 5.89 0.34 -4.74
N PHE A 53 4.83 -0.34 -4.27
CA PHE A 53 3.47 -0.16 -4.78
C PHE A 53 2.75 1.07 -4.21
N ASN A 54 3.32 1.76 -3.23
CA ASN A 54 2.86 3.08 -2.84
C ASN A 54 3.07 4.07 -4.02
N PRO A 55 2.29 5.16 -4.13
CA PRO A 55 2.27 6.04 -5.31
C PRO A 55 3.62 6.67 -5.68
N PHE A 56 4.50 6.91 -4.71
CA PHE A 56 5.85 7.45 -4.91
C PHE A 56 6.95 6.39 -4.73
N GLY A 57 6.57 5.11 -4.70
CA GLY A 57 7.50 3.99 -4.82
C GLY A 57 8.24 3.62 -3.54
N ALA A 58 7.81 4.10 -2.38
CA ALA A 58 8.47 3.79 -1.12
C ALA A 58 7.52 3.67 0.07
N VAL A 59 8.01 3.00 1.11
CA VAL A 59 7.36 2.97 2.43
C VAL A 59 7.17 4.37 3.06
N LYS A 60 7.91 5.38 2.57
CA LYS A 60 7.93 6.74 3.14
C LYS A 60 6.66 7.51 2.84
N ASP A 61 5.88 7.10 1.84
CA ASP A 61 4.60 7.72 1.50
C ASP A 61 3.66 7.76 2.70
N ARG A 62 3.55 6.65 3.45
CA ARG A 62 2.72 6.58 4.67
C ARG A 62 3.28 7.43 5.80
N VAL A 63 4.60 7.49 5.94
CA VAL A 63 5.24 8.32 6.97
C VAL A 63 4.99 9.80 6.69
N ALA A 64 5.14 10.22 5.43
CA ALA A 64 4.87 11.60 5.01
C ALA A 64 3.39 11.96 5.18
N ALA A 65 2.46 11.06 4.80
CA ALA A 65 1.04 11.28 5.00
C ALA A 65 0.67 11.44 6.48
N ASN A 66 1.21 10.59 7.35
CA ASN A 66 0.98 10.70 8.80
C ASN A 66 1.57 12.00 9.37
N LEU A 67 2.77 12.40 8.94
CA LEU A 67 3.39 13.65 9.38
C LEU A 67 2.57 14.89 9.00
N LEU A 68 1.89 14.85 7.84
CA LEU A 68 1.01 15.94 7.40
C LEU A 68 -0.36 15.93 8.08
N ALA A 69 -0.78 14.79 8.63
CA ALA A 69 -2.07 14.63 9.31
C ALA A 69 -2.00 14.97 10.82
N ASP A 70 -0.81 14.90 11.41
CA ASP A 70 -0.51 15.36 12.78
C ASP A 70 -0.58 16.89 12.91
#